data_AF-A0A0F9SF80-F1
#
_entry.id   AF-A0A0F9SF80-F1
#
_cell.length_a   1.000
_cell.length_b   1.000
_cell.length_c   1.000
_cell.angle_alpha   90.00
_cell.angle_beta   90.00
_cell.angle_gamma   90.00
#
_symmetry.space_group_name_H-M   'P 1'
#
loop_
_entity.id
_entity.type
_entity.pdbx_description
1 polymer ?
#
loop_
_entity_poly.entity_id
_entity_poly.type
_entity_poly.pdbx_seq_one_letter_code
_entity_poly.pdbx_strand_id
1 'polypeptide(L)' 'MSKSYEQLIKRVQRIIGSPGAQTKLSAEIKKQHDEDADDWAQMLSELGTVENVTLTPMDDNADHVSIKWNPEESMS' A
#
# COMPACT_ATOMS: atom_id res chain seq x y z
N MET A 1 -7.73 -13.17 10.43
CA MET A 1 -7.93 -12.04 9.50
C MET A 1 -9.39 -11.66 9.51
N SER A 2 -9.69 -10.38 9.69
CA SER A 2 -11.06 -9.85 9.67
C SER A 2 -11.54 -9.71 8.22
N LYS A 3 -12.86 -9.72 7.98
CA LYS A 3 -13.43 -9.44 6.65
C LYS A 3 -13.10 -8.02 6.17
N SER A 4 -12.97 -7.08 7.11
CA SER A 4 -12.54 -5.69 6.89
C SER A 4 -11.13 -5.64 6.30
N TYR A 5 -10.18 -6.32 6.95
CA TYR A 5 -8.80 -6.43 6.48
C TYR A 5 -8.71 -7.02 5.07
N GLU A 6 -9.45 -8.11 4.80
CA GLU A 6 -9.45 -8.71 3.47
C GLU A 6 -9.99 -7.78 2.38
N GLN A 7 -10.97 -6.93 2.70
CA GLN A 7 -11.52 -5.94 1.76
C GLN A 7 -10.53 -4.81 1.50
N LEU A 8 -9.87 -4.31 2.55
CA LEU A 8 -8.78 -3.34 2.47
C LEU A 8 -7.67 -3.85 1.55
N ILE A 9 -7.15 -5.06 1.80
CA ILE A 9 -6.05 -5.63 1.01
C ILE A 9 -6.45 -5.79 -0.46
N LYS A 10 -7.66 -6.30 -0.75
CA LYS A 10 -8.14 -6.44 -2.13
C LYS A 10 -8.23 -5.09 -2.85
N ARG A 11 -8.65 -4.03 -2.17
CA ARG A 11 -8.69 -2.67 -2.72
C ARG A 11 -7.29 -2.18 -3.05
N VAL A 12 -6.36 -2.31 -2.12
CA VAL A 12 -4.96 -1.88 -2.28
C VAL A 12 -4.26 -2.64 -3.40
N GLN A 13 -4.42 -3.96 -3.45
CA GLN A 13 -3.89 -4.79 -4.55
C GLN A 13 -4.43 -4.35 -5.92
N ARG A 14 -5.71 -3.96 -6.00
CA ARG A 14 -6.29 -3.44 -7.25
C ARG A 14 -5.67 -2.12 -7.68
N ILE A 15 -5.36 -1.22 -6.73
CA ILE A 15 -4.70 0.06 -7.02
C ILE A 15 -3.27 -0.19 -7.53
N ILE A 16 -2.50 -1.00 -6.81
CA ILE A 16 -1.13 -1.37 -7.18
C ILE A 16 -1.11 -2.06 -8.54
N GLY A 17 -2.01 -3.01 -8.78
CA GLY A 17 -2.13 -3.77 -10.04
C GLY A 17 -2.71 -2.97 -11.21
N SER A 18 -3.07 -1.70 -11.03
CA SER A 18 -3.61 -0.89 -12.13
C SER A 18 -2.52 -0.59 -13.18
N PRO A 19 -2.85 -0.48 -14.48
CA PRO A 19 -1.86 -0.25 -15.54
C PRO A 19 -1.00 0.99 -15.30
N GLY A 20 -1.60 2.07 -14.80
CA GLY A 20 -0.90 3.31 -14.49
C GLY A 20 0.10 3.15 -13.34
N ALA A 21 -0.28 2.39 -12.30
CA ALA A 21 0.59 2.15 -11.16
C ALA A 21 1.75 1.22 -11.52
N GLN A 22 1.50 0.15 -12.28
CA GLN A 22 2.53 -0.74 -12.78
C GLN A 22 3.50 -0.05 -13.75
N THR A 23 3.02 0.88 -14.58
CA THR A 23 3.89 1.65 -15.50
C THR A 23 4.77 2.65 -14.74
N LYS A 24 4.22 3.31 -13.72
CA LYS A 24 4.96 4.30 -12.91
C LYS A 24 5.80 3.66 -11.81
N LEU A 25 5.61 2.37 -11.56
CA LEU A 25 6.16 1.64 -10.41
C LEU A 25 5.85 2.33 -9.09
N SER A 26 4.66 2.94 -9.02
CA SER A 26 4.21 3.68 -7.84
C SER A 26 2.69 3.76 -7.78
N ALA A 27 2.16 3.78 -6.56
CA ALA A 27 0.74 3.98 -6.29
C ALA A 27 0.55 4.92 -5.10
N GLU A 28 -0.46 5.76 -5.15
CA GLU A 28 -0.93 6.53 -4.00
C GLU A 28 -2.16 5.85 -3.41
N ILE A 29 -2.16 5.65 -2.09
CA ILE A 29 -3.24 5.00 -1.37
C ILE A 29 -3.66 5.90 -0.23
N LYS A 30 -4.96 6.19 -0.22
CA LYS A 30 -5.62 6.86 0.90
C LYS A 30 -6.51 5.88 1.64
N LYS A 31 -6.45 5.93 2.96
CA LYS A 31 -7.35 5.26 3.88
C LYS A 31 -8.77 5.80 3.66
N GLN A 32 -9.74 4.90 3.62
CA GLN A 32 -11.15 5.26 3.53
C GLN A 32 -11.75 5.44 4.92
N HIS A 33 -12.78 6.27 5.04
CA HIS A 33 -13.43 6.58 6.32
C HIS A 33 -14.03 5.36 7.04
N ASP A 34 -14.37 4.32 6.28
CA ASP A 34 -14.96 3.06 6.72
C ASP A 34 -13.92 1.96 6.99
N GLU A 35 -12.65 2.25 6.71
CA GLU A 35 -11.54 1.34 7.01
C GLU A 35 -11.07 1.50 8.45
N ASP A 36 -10.96 0.37 9.12
CA ASP A 36 -10.45 0.30 10.48
C ASP A 36 -8.99 0.77 10.57
N ALA A 37 -8.66 1.49 11.64
CA ALA A 37 -7.33 2.09 11.81
C ALA A 37 -6.25 1.04 12.11
N ASP A 38 -6.59 -0.02 12.84
CA ASP A 38 -5.66 -1.10 13.18
C ASP A 38 -5.40 -1.96 11.94
N ASP A 39 -6.45 -2.27 11.17
CA ASP A 39 -6.32 -2.97 9.87
C ASP A 39 -5.43 -2.16 8.90
N TRP A 40 -5.61 -0.83 8.83
CA TRP A 40 -4.77 0.05 8.02
C TRP A 40 -3.31 0.06 8.47
N ALA A 41 -3.07 0.23 9.77
CA ALA A 41 -1.72 0.23 10.34
C ALA A 41 -1.02 -1.12 10.13
N GLN A 42 -1.75 -2.23 10.28
CA GLN A 42 -1.23 -3.57 10.01
C GLN A 42 -0.80 -3.71 8.55
N MET A 43 -1.64 -3.28 7.60
CA MET A 43 -1.29 -3.34 6.18
C MET A 43 -0.04 -2.51 5.85
N LEU A 44 0.07 -1.29 6.39
CA LEU A 44 1.26 -0.45 6.20
C LEU A 44 2.52 -1.12 6.76
N SER A 45 2.40 -1.73 7.94
CA SER A 45 3.50 -2.50 8.54
C SER A 45 3.90 -3.67 7.64
N GLU A 46 2.95 -4.43 7.10
CA GLU A 46 3.22 -5.55 6.19
C GLU A 46 3.89 -5.07 4.91
N LEU A 47 3.39 -4.01 4.27
CA LEU A 47 3.98 -3.44 3.06
C LEU A 47 5.40 -2.90 3.29
N GLY A 48 5.68 -2.34 4.47
CA GLY A 48 7.01 -1.86 4.85
C GLY A 48 8.04 -2.97 5.06
N THR A 49 7.60 -4.23 5.16
CA THR A 49 8.50 -5.41 5.20
C THR A 49 8.79 -5.99 3.82
N VAL A 50 8.10 -5.54 2.78
CA VAL A 50 8.32 -6.05 1.42
C VAL A 50 9.60 -5.46 0.86
N GLU A 51 10.51 -6.34 0.45
CA GLU A 51 11.76 -5.94 -0.20
C GLU A 51 11.48 -5.10 -1.46
N ASN A 52 12.28 -4.05 -1.63
CA ASN A 52 12.20 -3.12 -2.77
C ASN A 52 10.89 -2.32 -2.84
N VAL A 53 10.14 -2.25 -1.74
CA VAL A 53 9.02 -1.33 -1.54
C VAL A 53 9.46 -0.19 -0.62
N THR A 54 9.27 1.04 -1.07
CA THR A 54 9.40 2.24 -0.26
C THR A 54 8.02 2.82 0.02
N LEU A 55 7.69 2.98 1.30
CA LEU A 55 6.49 3.69 1.75
C LEU A 55 6.87 5.11 2.16
N THR A 56 6.07 6.08 1.73
CA THR A 56 6.25 7.49 2.07
C THR A 56 4.91 8.08 2.52
N PRO A 57 4.72 8.38 3.82
CA PRO A 57 3.56 9.13 4.30
C PRO A 57 3.48 10.50 3.62
N MET A 58 2.29 10.87 3.19
CA MET A 58 1.99 12.16 2.54
C MET A 58 1.28 13.13 3.49
N ASP A 59 0.83 12.62 4.64
CA ASP A 59 0.27 13.40 5.75
C ASP A 59 0.84 12.90 7.09
N ASP A 60 0.61 13.67 8.15
CA ASP A 60 1.12 13.40 9.50
C ASP A 60 0.52 12.14 10.14
N ASN A 61 -0.65 11.71 9.67
CA ASN A 61 -1.38 10.56 10.22
C ASN A 61 -1.10 9.24 9.47
N ALA A 62 -0.33 9.31 8.37
CA ALA A 62 -0.19 8.22 7.41
C ALA A 62 -1.53 7.68 6.88
N ASP A 63 -2.57 8.52 6.83
CA ASP A 63 -3.85 8.18 6.20
C ASP A 63 -3.73 8.24 4.67
N HIS A 64 -2.76 8.97 4.14
CA HIS A 64 -2.36 8.99 2.75
C HIS A 64 -0.89 8.60 2.63
N VAL A 65 -0.60 7.55 1.86
CA VAL A 65 0.75 7.06 1.60
C VAL A 65 1.01 6.95 0.10
N SER A 66 2.25 7.26 -0.28
CA SER A 66 2.80 6.87 -1.58
C SER A 66 3.60 5.59 -1.41
N ILE A 67 3.39 4.64 -2.31
CA ILE A 67 4.13 3.39 -2.40
C ILE A 67 4.91 3.44 -3.70
N LYS A 68 6.21 3.21 -3.63
CA LYS A 68 7.07 3.04 -4.81
C LYS A 68 7.77 1.70 -4.72
N TRP A 69 7.88 0.99 -5.84
CA TRP A 69 8.61 -0.27 -5.89
C TRP A 69 9.64 -0.27 -7.02
N ASN A 70 10.71 -1.04 -6.86
CA ASN A 70 11.73 -1.20 -7.90
C ASN A 70 11.94 -2.68 -8.22
N PRO A 71 11.40 -3.19 -9.33
CA PRO A 71 11.52 -4.60 -9.68
C PRO A 71 12.96 -5.00 -10.07
N GLU A 72 13.83 -4.05 -10.42
CA GLU A 72 15.23 -4.33 -10.80
C GLU A 72 16.11 -4.66 -9.59
N GLU A 73 15.82 -4.11 -8.41
CA GLU A 73 16.51 -4.46 -7.16
C GLU A 73 16.08 -5.83 -6.60
N SER A 74 14.94 -6.38 -7.03
CA SER A 74 14.46 -7.71 -6.62
C SER A 74 15.20 -8.90 -7.26
N MET A 75 16.05 -8.64 -8.25
CA MET A 75 16.73 -9.68 -9.06
C MET A 75 18.24 -9.77 -8.79
N SER A 76 18.76 -9.02 -7.80
CA SER A 76 20.19 -8.99 -7.44
C SER A 76 20.52 -9.83 -6.22
#